data_AF-A0A938J9U3-F1
#
_entry.id   AF-A0A938J9U3-F1
#
_cell.length_a   1.000
_cell.length_b   1.000
_cell.length_c   1.000
_cell.angle_alpha   90.00
_cell.angle_beta   90.00
_cell.angle_gamma   90.00
#
_symmetry.space_group_name_H-M   'P 1'
#
loop_
_entity.id
_entity.type
_entity.pdbx_description
1 polymer ?
#
loop_
_entity_poly.entity_id
_entity_poly.type
_entity_poly.pdbx_seq_one_letter_code
_entity_poly.pdbx_strand_id
1 'polypeptide(L)'
;MRGRATEVGGDRRARPARLCTDMDGGTLMAAAKRRALSNEPIGPTIERLMGETGVTYRALAEKTGLSAGYLNHIVHGNRPVPSNEVLARIAKALGEKPEHFREYRIRMITEKLEKTPDLVDKLYKRLTG
;
A
#
# COMPACT_ATOMS: atom_id res chain seq x y z
N MET A 1 17.79 -58.10 1.14
CA MET A 1 17.38 -57.09 0.13
C MET A 1 15.91 -57.28 -0.21
N ARG A 2 15.08 -56.28 0.10
CA ARG A 2 13.82 -55.93 -0.60
C ARG A 2 13.21 -54.74 0.17
N GLY A 3 13.46 -53.54 -0.34
CA GLY A 3 12.94 -52.28 0.22
C GLY A 3 11.46 -52.11 -0.08
N ARG A 4 10.71 -51.58 0.89
CA ARG A 4 9.37 -51.02 0.66
C ARG A 4 9.52 -49.54 0.34
N ALA A 5 9.27 -49.18 -0.92
CA ALA A 5 9.06 -47.80 -1.31
C ALA A 5 7.60 -47.43 -1.02
N THR A 6 7.39 -46.41 -0.19
CA THR A 6 6.09 -45.76 0.00
C THR A 6 5.84 -44.82 -1.17
N GLU A 7 4.76 -45.08 -1.91
CA GLU A 7 4.18 -44.16 -2.88
C GLU A 7 3.58 -42.94 -2.16
N VAL A 8 3.99 -41.73 -2.56
CA VAL A 8 3.30 -40.50 -2.18
C VAL A 8 2.58 -39.99 -3.42
N GLY A 9 1.29 -40.30 -3.50
CA GLY A 9 0.37 -39.80 -4.51
C GLY A 9 0.16 -38.29 -4.36
N GLY A 10 0.28 -37.58 -5.47
CA GLY A 10 0.07 -36.14 -5.55
C GLY A 10 -1.41 -35.78 -5.42
N ASP A 11 -1.73 -34.87 -4.51
CA ASP A 11 -3.01 -34.19 -4.46
C ASP A 11 -2.87 -32.82 -5.16
N ARG A 12 -3.01 -32.85 -6.49
CA ARG A 12 -3.29 -31.65 -7.29
C ARG A 12 -4.81 -31.43 -7.28
N ARG A 13 -5.28 -30.71 -6.27
CA ARG A 13 -6.59 -30.04 -6.27
C ARG A 13 -6.41 -28.66 -5.67
N ALA A 14 -6.97 -27.57 -6.15
CA ALA A 14 -7.68 -27.18 -7.36
C ALA A 14 -7.88 -25.67 -7.15
N ARG A 15 -7.72 -24.79 -8.15
CA ARG A 15 -8.55 -23.58 -8.27
C ARG A 15 -8.72 -23.18 -9.75
N PRO A 16 -9.95 -23.02 -10.24
CA PRO A 16 -10.23 -22.59 -11.60
C PRO A 16 -9.83 -21.13 -11.80
N ALA A 17 -9.27 -20.86 -12.97
CA ALA A 17 -9.06 -19.51 -13.47
C ALA A 17 -10.41 -18.92 -13.92
N ARG A 18 -10.63 -17.65 -13.55
CA ARG A 18 -11.59 -16.70 -14.13
C ARG A 18 -13.07 -16.99 -13.87
N LEU A 19 -13.67 -16.10 -13.09
CA LEU A 19 -14.96 -15.55 -13.48
C LEU A 19 -14.88 -14.03 -13.30
N CYS A 20 -14.59 -13.37 -14.41
CA CYS A 20 -14.90 -11.95 -14.60
C CYS A 20 -16.29 -11.93 -15.22
N THR A 21 -17.26 -11.46 -14.45
CA THR A 21 -18.60 -11.02 -14.86
C THR A 21 -18.76 -9.70 -14.12
N ASP A 22 -18.94 -8.53 -14.74
CA ASP A 22 -19.68 -8.24 -15.95
C ASP A 22 -19.07 -7.08 -16.76
N MET A 23 -19.36 -7.12 -18.06
CA MET A 23 -19.03 -6.11 -19.06
C MET A 23 -20.23 -5.19 -19.25
N ASP A 24 -20.06 -3.90 -19.05
CA ASP A 24 -20.79 -2.87 -19.80
C ASP A 24 -19.78 -1.83 -20.31
N GLY A 25 -19.71 -1.74 -21.64
CA GLY A 25 -18.70 -1.01 -22.38
C GLY A 25 -18.96 0.49 -22.44
N GLY A 26 -17.87 1.23 -22.64
CA GLY A 26 -17.94 2.63 -23.09
C GLY A 26 -16.97 3.57 -22.40
N THR A 27 -15.66 3.27 -22.40
CA THR A 27 -14.51 4.19 -22.56
C THR A 27 -13.22 3.38 -22.35
N LEU A 28 -12.74 2.74 -23.41
CA LEU A 28 -11.47 2.03 -23.41
C LEU A 28 -10.31 3.01 -23.16
N MET A 29 -9.46 2.67 -22.18
CA MET A 29 -8.00 2.64 -22.37
C MET A 29 -7.20 3.95 -22.48
N ALA A 30 -7.54 5.04 -21.76
CA ALA A 30 -6.68 6.24 -21.73
C ALA A 30 -6.06 6.61 -20.36
N ALA A 31 -6.32 5.86 -19.29
CA ALA A 31 -5.67 6.07 -18.00
C ALA A 31 -5.49 4.77 -17.22
N ALA A 32 -4.81 3.79 -17.82
CA ALA A 32 -4.30 2.65 -17.08
C ALA A 32 -3.40 3.15 -15.92
N LYS A 33 -3.96 3.18 -14.71
CA LYS A 33 -3.24 2.94 -13.46
C LYS A 33 -2.12 3.95 -13.13
N ARG A 34 -2.45 5.25 -13.04
CA ARG A 34 -1.88 6.03 -11.93
C ARG A 34 -2.39 5.34 -10.67
N ARG A 35 -1.61 4.45 -10.06
CA ARG A 35 -1.97 3.79 -8.80
C ARG A 35 -2.57 4.85 -7.89
N ALA A 36 -3.87 4.68 -7.61
CA ALA A 36 -4.71 5.77 -7.16
C ALA A 36 -4.16 6.27 -5.82
N LEU A 37 -3.59 7.48 -5.81
CA LEU A 37 -3.05 8.10 -4.61
C LEU A 37 -4.12 8.00 -3.50
N SER A 38 -3.80 7.38 -2.38
CA SER A 38 -4.78 7.18 -1.32
C SER A 38 -5.05 8.51 -0.61
N ASN A 39 -6.31 8.91 -0.52
CA ASN A 39 -6.74 10.03 0.33
C ASN A 39 -7.18 9.57 1.73
N GLU A 40 -7.23 8.26 1.96
CA GLU A 40 -7.54 7.66 3.24
C GLU A 40 -6.36 7.81 4.22
N PRO A 41 -6.61 7.67 5.53
CA PRO A 41 -5.53 7.53 6.50
C PRO A 41 -4.64 6.32 6.19
N ILE A 42 -3.41 6.36 6.70
CA ILE A 42 -2.40 5.32 6.52
C ILE A 42 -2.92 3.90 6.86
N GLY A 43 -3.69 3.74 7.93
CA GLY A 43 -4.14 2.43 8.41
C GLY A 43 -5.02 1.67 7.42
N PRO A 44 -6.21 2.19 7.09
CA PRO A 44 -7.08 1.60 6.06
C PRO A 44 -6.36 1.40 4.72
N THR A 45 -5.47 2.33 4.35
CA THR A 45 -4.66 2.20 3.13
C THR A 45 -3.76 0.97 3.18
N ILE A 46 -3.08 0.71 4.31
CA ILE A 46 -2.23 -0.47 4.49
C ILE A 46 -3.07 -1.75 4.42
N GLU A 47 -4.20 -1.81 5.12
CA GLU A 47 -5.06 -3.01 5.12
C GLU A 47 -5.59 -3.34 3.73
N ARG A 48 -6.04 -2.32 2.99
CA ARG A 48 -6.46 -2.48 1.60
C ARG A 48 -5.34 -3.01 0.72
N LEU A 49 -4.15 -2.40 0.78
CA LEU A 49 -2.98 -2.84 0.00
C LEU A 49 -2.54 -4.27 0.38
N MET A 50 -2.63 -4.64 1.65
CA MET A 50 -2.38 -6.01 2.11
C MET A 50 -3.39 -6.99 1.51
N GLY A 51 -4.67 -6.63 1.48
CA GLY A 51 -5.72 -7.41 0.81
C GLY A 51 -5.48 -7.59 -0.69
N GLU A 52 -5.06 -6.52 -1.38
CA GLU A 52 -4.77 -6.53 -2.82
C GLU A 52 -3.52 -7.33 -3.19
N THR A 53 -2.51 -7.34 -2.31
CA THR A 53 -1.22 -7.99 -2.55
C THR A 53 -1.10 -9.39 -1.93
N GLY A 54 -2.07 -9.80 -1.11
CA GLY A 54 -2.02 -11.04 -0.33
C GLY A 54 -0.93 -11.05 0.74
N VAL A 55 -0.41 -9.88 1.13
CA VAL A 55 0.64 -9.76 2.16
C VAL A 55 0.01 -9.79 3.54
N THR A 56 0.45 -10.72 4.40
CA THR A 56 0.02 -10.80 5.80
C THR A 56 0.80 -9.82 6.69
N TYR A 57 0.30 -9.50 7.88
CA TYR A 57 1.01 -8.66 8.85
C TYR A 57 2.40 -9.20 9.19
N ARG A 58 2.52 -10.53 9.32
CA ARG A 58 3.80 -11.20 9.57
C ARG A 58 4.76 -11.02 8.40
N ALA A 59 4.29 -11.26 7.17
CA ALA A 59 5.11 -11.07 5.98
C ALA A 59 5.49 -9.60 5.78
N LEU A 60 4.60 -8.66 6.12
CA LEU A 60 4.89 -7.22 6.08
C LEU A 60 5.96 -6.84 7.10
N ALA A 61 5.87 -7.34 8.34
CA ALA A 61 6.87 -7.16 9.39
C ALA A 61 8.25 -7.64 8.92
N GLU A 62 8.32 -8.88 8.42
CA GLU A 62 9.56 -9.47 7.89
C GLU A 62 10.14 -8.66 6.73
N LYS A 63 9.32 -8.26 5.74
CA LYS A 63 9.77 -7.47 4.57
C LYS A 63 10.27 -6.07 4.94
N THR A 64 9.69 -5.45 5.97
CA THR A 64 9.98 -4.07 6.35
C THR A 64 11.06 -3.97 7.44
N GLY A 65 11.37 -5.08 8.11
CA GLY A 65 12.21 -5.11 9.31
C GLY A 65 11.55 -4.45 10.52
N LEU A 66 10.22 -4.34 10.53
CA LEU A 66 9.43 -3.75 11.60
C LEU A 66 8.81 -4.83 12.47
N SER A 67 8.51 -4.52 13.74
CA SER A 67 7.77 -5.47 14.58
C SER A 67 6.29 -5.52 14.20
N ALA A 68 5.68 -6.70 14.32
CA ALA A 68 4.24 -6.87 14.07
C ALA A 68 3.39 -5.98 15.01
N GLY A 69 3.81 -5.84 16.27
CA GLY A 69 3.16 -4.92 17.22
C GLY A 69 3.22 -3.47 16.76
N TYR A 70 4.37 -3.01 16.27
CA TYR A 70 4.51 -1.65 15.73
C TYR A 70 3.59 -1.41 14.52
N LEU A 71 3.53 -2.34 13.58
CA LEU A 71 2.62 -2.26 12.43
C LEU A 71 1.15 -2.21 12.87
N ASN A 72 0.79 -3.03 13.87
CA ASN A 72 -0.56 -3.05 14.42
C ASN A 72 -0.94 -1.69 15.05
N HIS A 73 -0.03 -1.09 15.83
CA HIS A 73 -0.25 0.24 16.39
C HIS A 73 -0.33 1.36 15.33
N ILE A 74 0.43 1.25 14.23
CA ILE A 74 0.34 2.21 13.11
C ILE A 74 -1.03 2.09 12.45
N VAL A 75 -1.47 0.88 12.11
CA VAL A 75 -2.72 0.67 11.38
C VAL A 75 -3.93 1.15 12.16
N HIS A 76 -3.96 0.91 13.47
CA HIS A 76 -5.08 1.31 14.32
C HIS A 76 -4.99 2.75 14.85
N GLY A 77 -3.99 3.54 14.41
CA GLY A 77 -3.84 4.93 14.84
C GLY A 77 -3.40 5.10 16.30
N ASN A 78 -2.95 4.03 16.96
CA ASN A 78 -2.47 4.03 18.34
C ASN A 78 -1.06 4.62 18.50
N ARG A 79 -0.40 4.96 17.38
CA ARG A 79 0.92 5.60 17.35
C ARG A 79 0.91 6.72 16.32
N PRO A 80 1.69 7.81 16.53
CA PRO A 80 1.85 8.85 15.52
C PRO A 80 2.31 8.28 14.17
N VAL A 81 1.97 9.02 13.11
CA VAL A 81 2.38 8.75 11.74
C VAL A 81 3.91 8.57 11.68
N PRO A 82 4.40 7.50 11.03
CA PRO A 82 5.82 7.18 11.02
C PRO A 82 6.65 8.09 10.09
N SER A 83 7.97 7.96 10.17
CA SER A 83 8.92 8.72 9.33
C SER A 83 8.74 8.44 7.83
N ASN A 84 9.23 9.33 6.96
CA ASN A 84 9.18 9.13 5.51
C ASN A 84 9.90 7.85 5.09
N GLU A 85 10.99 7.51 5.78
CA GLU A 85 11.73 6.27 5.55
C GLU A 85 10.90 5.03 5.86
N VAL A 86 10.18 5.02 6.99
CA VAL A 86 9.32 3.90 7.37
C VAL A 86 8.15 3.76 6.38
N LEU A 87 7.51 4.87 5.99
CA LEU A 87 6.48 4.86 4.94
C LEU A 87 7.01 4.31 3.63
N ALA A 88 8.24 4.67 3.24
CA ALA A 88 8.86 4.18 2.03
C ALA A 88 9.14 2.67 2.08
N ARG A 89 9.57 2.14 3.22
CA ARG A 89 9.75 0.70 3.43
C ARG A 89 8.42 -0.05 3.32
N ILE A 90 7.37 0.46 3.96
CA ILE A 90 6.02 -0.13 3.91
C ILE A 90 5.50 -0.10 2.46
N ALA A 91 5.59 1.04 1.78
CA ALA A 91 5.18 1.18 0.38
C ALA A 91 5.89 0.15 -0.50
N LYS A 92 7.23 0.09 -0.40
CA LYS A 92 8.05 -0.86 -1.15
C LYS A 92 7.65 -2.32 -0.89
N ALA A 93 7.41 -2.68 0.37
CA ALA A 93 7.00 -4.03 0.76
C ALA A 93 5.64 -4.45 0.19
N LEU A 94 4.76 -3.46 -0.05
CA LEU A 94 3.43 -3.59 -0.64
C LEU A 94 3.43 -3.32 -2.16
N GLY A 95 4.60 -3.13 -2.79
CA GLY A 95 4.70 -2.90 -4.24
C GLY A 95 4.25 -1.50 -4.70
N GLU A 96 4.17 -0.55 -3.78
CA GLU A 96 3.71 0.81 -4.01
C GLU A 96 4.82 1.85 -3.87
N LYS A 97 4.55 3.07 -4.35
CA LYS A 97 5.42 4.22 -4.13
C LYS A 97 5.04 4.95 -2.82
N PRO A 98 5.99 5.60 -2.12
CA PRO A 98 5.68 6.31 -0.88
C PRO A 98 4.59 7.39 -1.04
N GLU A 99 4.52 8.04 -2.21
CA GLU A 99 3.53 9.07 -2.53
C GLU A 99 2.09 8.53 -2.55
N HIS A 100 1.92 7.21 -2.58
CA HIS A 100 0.61 6.60 -2.44
C HIS A 100 -0.04 6.95 -1.08
N PHE A 101 0.77 7.12 -0.03
CA PHE A 101 0.29 7.53 1.28
C PHE A 101 0.07 9.04 1.35
N ARG A 102 -1.12 9.45 1.81
CA ARG A 102 -1.47 10.87 1.99
C ARG A 102 -0.48 11.60 2.90
N GLU A 103 -0.07 10.97 3.99
CA GLU A 103 0.81 11.54 5.00
C GLU A 103 2.22 11.82 4.44
N TYR A 104 2.72 10.94 3.57
CA TYR A 104 3.98 11.16 2.86
C TYR A 104 3.88 12.42 2.00
N ARG A 105 2.80 12.54 1.22
CA ARG A 105 2.56 13.70 0.34
C ARG A 105 2.43 15.00 1.13
N ILE A 106 1.68 15.01 2.23
CA ILE A 106 1.51 16.19 3.08
C ILE A 106 2.88 16.67 3.59
N ARG A 107 3.68 15.78 4.16
CA ARG A 107 5.01 16.14 4.68
C ARG A 107 5.92 16.69 3.58
N MET A 108 5.97 16.04 2.43
CA MET A 108 6.76 16.52 1.27
C MET A 108 6.31 17.90 0.80
N ILE A 109 5.00 18.17 0.77
CA ILE A 109 4.46 19.47 0.40
C ILE A 109 4.86 20.52 1.44
N THR A 110 4.66 20.25 2.73
CA THR A 110 5.01 21.18 3.82
C THR A 110 6.50 21.55 3.76
N GLU A 111 7.39 20.57 3.68
CA GLU A 111 8.85 20.80 3.57
C GLU A 111 9.23 21.65 2.34
N LYS A 112 8.49 21.52 1.25
CA LYS A 112 8.74 22.30 0.03
C LYS A 112 8.17 23.72 0.13
N LEU A 113 7.02 23.89 0.78
CA LEU A 113 6.39 25.18 1.02
C LEU A 113 7.23 26.05 1.95
N GLU A 114 7.84 25.50 2.99
CA GLU A 114 8.78 26.21 3.88
C GLU A 114 9.94 26.85 3.10
N LYS A 115 10.36 26.21 2.00
CA LYS A 115 11.46 26.69 1.14
C LYS A 115 10.98 27.61 0.02
N THR A 116 9.68 27.89 -0.08
CA THR A 116 9.08 28.64 -1.19
C THR A 116 7.99 29.61 -0.71
N PRO A 117 8.36 30.74 -0.04
CA PRO A 117 7.39 31.67 0.54
C PRO A 117 6.38 32.23 -0.47
N ASP A 118 6.80 32.59 -1.69
CA ASP A 118 5.91 33.11 -2.73
C ASP A 118 4.77 32.14 -3.09
N LEU A 119 5.04 30.83 -3.00
CA LEU A 119 4.03 29.80 -3.26
C LEU A 119 3.04 29.69 -2.09
N VAL A 120 3.51 29.90 -0.86
CA VAL A 120 2.64 29.97 0.33
C VAL A 120 1.65 31.12 0.19
N ASP A 121 2.11 32.32 -0.16
CA ASP A 121 1.23 33.48 -0.32
C ASP A 121 0.18 33.26 -1.41
N LYS A 122 0.58 32.67 -2.54
CA LYS A 122 -0.33 32.33 -3.65
C LYS A 122 -1.36 31.29 -3.23
N LEU A 123 -0.95 30.23 -2.50
CA LEU A 123 -1.84 29.20 -2.00
C LEU A 123 -2.80 29.76 -0.95
N TYR A 124 -2.32 30.59 -0.03
CA TYR A 124 -3.14 31.23 0.99
C TYR A 124 -4.25 32.06 0.34
N LYS A 125 -3.90 32.99 -0.56
CA LYS A 125 -4.88 33.81 -1.30
C LYS A 125 -5.92 32.97 -2.04
N ARG A 126 -5.52 31.82 -2.60
CA ARG A 126 -6.43 30.91 -3.31
C ARG A 126 -7.38 30.13 -2.38
N LEU A 127 -6.96 29.86 -1.15
CA LEU A 127 -7.75 29.07 -0.19
C LEU A 127 -8.62 29.94 0.71
N THR A 128 -8.31 31.23 0.85
CA THR A 128 -9.05 32.17 1.70
C THR A 128 -9.80 33.26 0.93
N GLY A 129 -9.51 33.44 -0.36
CA GLY A 129 -10.26 34.29 -1.28
C GLY A 129 -11.37 33.51 -1.97
#